data_AF-A0A7I3YVP2-F1
#
_entry.id   AF-A0A7I3YVP2-F1
#
_cell.length_a   1.000
_cell.length_b   1.000
_cell.length_c   1.000
_cell.angle_alpha   90.00
_cell.angle_beta   90.00
_cell.angle_gamma   90.00
#
_symmetry.space_group_name_H-M   'P 1'
#
loop_
_entity.id
_entity.type
_entity.pdbx_description
1 polymer ?
#
loop_
_entity_poly.entity_id
_entity_poly.type
_entity_poly.pdbx_seq_one_letter_code
_entity_poly.pdbx_strand_id
1 'polypeptide(L)'
;MCQSGEVNVVLSSDYDSLLFGCLYLIKDIDMVEGYAVVITLQSIYSHFNIDHFQAIDICILMGTDYNKKISRIGPKTALAEVQSHGKLENTKYYNKKEFSINRLRQIYNCTYSKHKVRWFSIKANEKFDMLEYSIKIL
;
A
#
# COMPACT_ATOMS: atom_id res chain seq x y z
N MET A 1 5.33 -1.04 -9.69
CA MET A 1 6.75 -1.40 -9.48
C MET A 1 6.90 -2.65 -8.62
N CYS A 2 6.44 -2.67 -7.35
CA CYS A 2 6.51 -3.90 -6.54
C CYS A 2 5.69 -5.06 -7.13
N GLN A 3 4.43 -4.78 -7.49
CA GLN A 3 3.55 -5.78 -8.10
C GLN A 3 4.12 -6.34 -9.42
N SER A 4 4.87 -5.53 -10.19
CA SER A 4 5.51 -5.94 -11.44
C SER A 4 6.87 -6.62 -11.26
N GLY A 5 7.36 -6.74 -10.02
CA GLY A 5 8.65 -7.36 -9.69
C GLY A 5 9.88 -6.50 -10.00
N GLU A 6 9.70 -5.21 -10.32
CA GLU A 6 10.82 -4.30 -10.64
C GLU A 6 11.61 -3.86 -9.39
N VAL A 7 10.93 -3.81 -8.24
CA VAL A 7 11.51 -3.49 -6.93
C VAL A 7 10.86 -4.37 -5.86
N ASN A 8 11.55 -4.65 -4.76
CA ASN A 8 11.09 -5.64 -3.79
C ASN A 8 10.25 -5.06 -2.64
N VAL A 9 10.45 -3.78 -2.30
CA VAL A 9 9.93 -3.17 -1.07
C VAL A 9 9.55 -1.71 -1.31
N VAL A 10 8.53 -1.23 -0.59
CA VAL A 10 8.19 0.20 -0.51
C VAL A 10 8.62 0.73 0.84
N LEU A 11 9.27 1.90 0.87
CA LEU A 11 9.47 2.70 2.07
C LEU A 11 8.42 3.82 2.06
N SER A 12 7.49 3.79 3.00
CA SER A 12 6.44 4.81 3.11
C SER A 12 5.84 4.85 4.52
N SER A 13 5.37 6.03 4.93
CA SER A 13 4.54 6.15 6.12
C SER A 13 3.12 5.62 5.91
N ASP A 14 2.67 5.53 4.66
CA ASP A 14 1.30 5.18 4.30
C ASP A 14 1.16 3.70 3.93
N TYR A 15 0.00 3.14 4.29
CA TYR A 15 -0.29 1.71 4.12
C TYR A 15 -0.88 1.38 2.76
N ASP A 16 -1.24 2.37 1.94
CA ASP A 16 -1.92 2.16 0.67
C ASP A 16 -1.13 1.30 -0.30
N SER A 17 0.20 1.36 -0.23
CA SER A 17 1.09 0.51 -1.01
C SER A 17 0.78 -0.99 -0.85
N LEU A 18 0.36 -1.43 0.33
CA LEU A 18 -0.09 -2.80 0.60
C LEU A 18 -1.41 -3.10 -0.12
N LEU A 19 -2.35 -2.16 -0.15
CA LEU A 19 -3.61 -2.28 -0.88
C LEU A 19 -3.42 -2.29 -2.40
N PHE A 20 -2.36 -1.67 -2.91
CA PHE A 20 -1.95 -1.78 -4.31
C PHE A 20 -1.16 -3.07 -4.61
N GLY A 21 -1.07 -4.00 -3.65
CA GLY A 21 -0.44 -5.30 -3.84
C GLY A 21 1.08 -5.31 -3.61
N CYS A 22 1.64 -4.34 -2.91
CA CYS A 22 3.02 -4.45 -2.42
C CYS A 22 3.12 -5.55 -1.36
N LEU A 23 4.12 -6.42 -1.47
CA LEU A 23 4.33 -7.53 -0.52
C LEU A 23 4.96 -7.07 0.80
N TYR A 24 5.83 -6.05 0.75
CA TYR A 24 6.65 -5.58 1.87
C TYR A 24 6.65 -4.05 1.97
N LEU A 25 6.23 -3.52 3.11
CA LEU A 25 6.26 -2.11 3.45
C LEU A 25 7.25 -1.89 4.60
N ILE A 26 8.30 -1.10 4.38
CA ILE A 26 9.08 -0.50 5.47
C ILE A 26 8.29 0.74 5.92
N LYS A 27 7.70 0.65 7.11
CA LYS A 27 6.80 1.66 7.67
C LYS A 27 7.55 2.76 8.40
N ASP A 28 8.68 2.40 8.99
CA ASP A 28 9.55 3.28 9.76
C ASP A 28 10.98 2.73 9.79
N ILE A 29 11.96 3.62 9.92
CA ILE A 29 13.37 3.29 10.07
C ILE A 29 13.92 4.10 11.24
N ASP A 30 14.27 3.39 12.31
CA ASP A 30 14.96 3.98 13.44
C ASP A 30 16.48 3.94 13.20
N MET A 31 17.03 5.11 12.89
CA MET A 31 18.46 5.26 12.61
C MET A 31 19.33 5.26 13.87
N VAL A 32 18.74 5.50 15.05
CA VAL A 32 19.47 5.57 16.33
C VAL A 32 19.63 4.16 16.90
N GLU A 33 18.51 3.43 16.98
CA GLU A 33 18.47 2.06 17.51
C GLU A 33 18.82 1.01 16.44
N GLY A 34 18.85 1.40 15.16
CA GLY A 34 19.32 0.55 14.06
C GLY A 34 18.33 -0.55 13.65
N TYR A 35 17.02 -0.30 13.74
CA TYR A 35 15.99 -1.23 13.27
C TYR A 35 14.99 -0.58 12.31
N ALA A 36 14.29 -1.41 11.54
CA ALA A 36 13.22 -0.97 10.66
C ALA A 36 11.94 -1.74 10.95
N VAL A 37 10.80 -1.04 10.92
CA VAL A 37 9.47 -1.66 11.07
C VAL A 37 9.01 -2.12 9.70
N VAL A 38 8.90 -3.43 9.51
CA VAL A 38 8.45 -4.02 8.25
C VAL A 38 7.10 -4.70 8.43
N ILE A 39 6.19 -4.39 7.53
CA ILE A 39 4.84 -4.96 7.48
C ILE A 39 4.71 -5.73 6.19
N THR A 40 4.26 -6.98 6.29
CA THR A 40 4.06 -7.84 5.11
C THR A 40 2.57 -7.99 4.83
N LEU A 41 2.22 -7.99 3.54
CA LEU A 41 0.84 -8.19 3.12
C LEU A 41 0.28 -9.54 3.63
N GLN A 42 1.10 -10.58 3.56
CA GLN A 42 0.75 -11.92 4.03
C GLN A 42 0.46 -11.96 5.54
N SER A 43 1.23 -11.22 6.35
CA SER A 43 0.99 -11.15 7.80
C SER A 43 -0.36 -10.53 8.13
N ILE A 44 -0.78 -9.50 7.39
CA ILE A 44 -2.10 -8.86 7.57
C ILE A 44 -3.22 -9.85 7.24
N TYR A 45 -3.13 -10.51 6.09
CA TYR A 45 -4.15 -11.47 5.65
C TYR A 45 -4.26 -12.65 6.57
N SER A 46 -3.13 -13.18 7.04
CA SER A 46 -3.12 -14.32 7.96
C SER A 46 -3.64 -13.93 9.35
N HIS A 47 -3.26 -12.75 9.85
CA HIS A 47 -3.68 -12.29 11.18
C HIS A 47 -5.18 -11.99 11.25
N PHE A 48 -5.73 -11.35 10.22
CA PHE A 48 -7.15 -11.01 10.17
C PHE A 48 -8.02 -12.04 9.44
N ASN A 49 -7.43 -13.11 8.90
CA ASN A 49 -8.12 -14.12 8.09
C ASN A 49 -9.00 -13.48 7.00
N ILE A 50 -8.40 -12.60 6.20
CA ILE A 50 -9.04 -11.90 5.09
C ILE A 50 -8.23 -12.06 3.81
N ASP A 51 -8.89 -11.96 2.66
CA ASP A 51 -8.22 -11.83 1.37
C ASP A 51 -7.98 -10.37 0.95
N HIS A 52 -7.32 -10.18 -0.20
CA HIS A 52 -7.01 -8.85 -0.74
C HIS A 52 -8.27 -8.02 -1.06
N PHE A 53 -9.32 -8.66 -1.60
CA PHE A 53 -10.57 -7.96 -1.92
C PHE A 53 -11.28 -7.48 -0.65
N GLN A 54 -11.28 -8.31 0.38
CA GLN A 54 -11.81 -7.96 1.69
C GLN A 54 -11.01 -6.83 2.34
N ALA A 55 -9.68 -6.83 2.24
CA ALA A 55 -8.86 -5.73 2.72
C ALA A 55 -9.22 -4.38 2.04
N ILE A 56 -9.41 -4.38 0.72
CA ILE A 56 -9.87 -3.20 -0.02
C ILE A 56 -11.26 -2.75 0.47
N ASP A 57 -12.20 -3.68 0.62
CA ASP A 57 -13.56 -3.39 1.10
C ASP A 57 -13.56 -2.78 2.51
N ILE A 58 -12.71 -3.29 3.41
CA ILE A 58 -12.54 -2.75 4.77
C ILE A 58 -12.06 -1.29 4.69
N CYS A 59 -11.07 -1.00 3.85
CA CYS A 59 -10.55 0.35 3.67
C CYS A 59 -11.61 1.30 3.07
N ILE A 60 -12.38 0.84 2.08
CA ILE A 60 -13.50 1.62 1.51
C ILE A 60 -14.53 1.95 2.61
N LEU A 61 -14.89 1.00 3.46
CA LEU A 61 -15.82 1.22 4.57
C LEU A 61 -15.29 2.22 5.60
N MET A 62 -14.00 2.15 5.92
CA MET A 62 -13.32 3.10 6.82
C MET A 62 -13.23 4.52 6.23
N GLY A 63 -13.31 4.62 4.91
CA GLY A 63 -13.05 5.84 4.15
C GLY A 63 -11.61 5.87 3.65
N THR A 64 -11.47 6.19 2.36
CA THR A 64 -10.18 6.39 1.68
C THR A 64 -10.19 7.75 1.01
N ASP A 65 -9.08 8.19 0.43
CA ASP A 65 -9.03 9.43 -0.35
C ASP A 65 -9.95 9.40 -1.59
N TYR A 66 -10.44 8.21 -1.98
CA TYR A 66 -11.29 8.02 -3.15
C TYR A 66 -12.79 7.95 -2.84
N ASN A 67 -13.19 7.86 -1.57
CA ASN A 67 -14.60 7.80 -1.18
C ASN A 67 -14.90 8.54 0.11
N LYS A 68 -16.11 9.10 0.20
CA LYS A 68 -16.56 9.75 1.42
C LYS A 68 -16.60 8.73 2.56
N LYS A 69 -16.11 9.14 3.72
CA LYS A 69 -16.14 8.34 4.95
C LYS A 69 -17.58 8.08 5.41
N ILE A 70 -17.87 6.82 5.74
CA ILE A 70 -19.13 6.45 6.40
C ILE A 70 -19.04 6.86 7.87
N SER A 71 -20.04 7.60 8.35
CA SER A 71 -20.09 8.03 9.75
C SER A 71 -20.11 6.82 10.68
N ARG A 72 -19.32 6.89 11.76
CA ARG A 72 -19.23 5.87 12.82
C ARG A 72 -18.66 4.51 12.38
N ILE A 73 -18.03 4.43 11.22
CA ILE A 73 -17.28 3.24 10.79
C ILE A 73 -15.79 3.47 11.00
N GLY A 74 -15.23 2.66 11.91
CA GLY A 74 -13.80 2.58 12.15
C GLY A 74 -13.27 1.18 11.83
N PRO A 75 -11.96 0.95 12.06
CA PRO A 75 -11.28 -0.28 11.66
C PRO A 75 -11.94 -1.56 12.18
N LYS A 76 -12.29 -1.59 13.48
CA LYS A 76 -12.89 -2.77 14.12
C LYS A 76 -14.25 -3.12 13.51
N THR A 77 -15.10 -2.11 13.31
CA THR A 77 -16.44 -2.31 12.73
C THR A 77 -16.35 -2.74 11.28
N ALA A 78 -15.50 -2.09 10.47
CA ALA A 78 -15.32 -2.44 9.07
C ALA A 78 -14.82 -3.88 8.90
N LEU A 79 -13.80 -4.27 9.68
CA LEU A 79 -13.27 -5.63 9.69
C LEU A 79 -14.35 -6.65 10.04
N ALA A 80 -15.08 -6.45 11.14
CA ALA A 80 -16.11 -7.37 11.60
C ALA A 80 -17.23 -7.57 10.56
N GLU A 81 -17.67 -6.48 9.91
CA GLU A 81 -18.73 -6.53 8.91
C GLU A 81 -18.28 -7.30 7.66
N VAL A 82 -17.06 -7.05 7.17
CA VAL A 82 -16.53 -7.75 5.99
C VAL A 82 -16.23 -9.22 6.28
N GLN A 83 -15.69 -9.55 7.46
CA GLN A 83 -15.51 -10.95 7.87
C GLN A 83 -16.84 -11.70 7.95
N SER A 84 -17.89 -11.06 8.47
CA SER A 84 -19.20 -11.69 8.65
C SER A 84 -19.98 -11.86 7.35
N HIS A 85 -19.84 -10.93 6.40
CA HIS A 85 -20.67 -10.90 5.18
C HIS A 85 -19.89 -11.20 3.89
N GLY A 86 -18.57 -11.36 3.98
CA GLY A 86 -17.66 -11.67 2.88
C GLY A 86 -17.32 -10.48 2.00
N LYS A 87 -18.29 -9.62 1.66
CA LYS A 87 -18.11 -8.47 0.75
C LYS A 87 -18.83 -7.23 1.27
N LEU A 88 -18.33 -6.04 0.92
CA LEU A 88 -18.93 -4.75 1.28
C LEU A 88 -20.42 -4.67 0.91
N GLU A 89 -20.80 -5.14 -0.28
CA GLU A 89 -22.17 -5.09 -0.81
C GLU A 89 -23.18 -5.85 0.04
N ASN A 90 -22.71 -6.85 0.79
CA ASN A 90 -23.54 -7.68 1.65
C ASN A 90 -23.71 -7.06 3.05
N THR A 91 -22.96 -6.00 3.37
CA THR A 91 -23.07 -5.30 4.65
C THR A 91 -24.24 -4.32 4.64
N LYS A 92 -24.78 -4.03 5.83
CA LYS A 92 -25.84 -3.00 6.00
C LYS A 92 -25.38 -1.58 5.67
N TYR A 93 -24.09 -1.36 5.48
CA TYR A 93 -23.48 -0.07 5.16
C TYR A 93 -23.37 0.18 3.65
N TYR A 94 -23.69 -0.81 2.83
CA TYR A 94 -23.67 -0.63 1.39
C TYR A 94 -24.76 0.34 0.94
N ASN A 95 -24.33 1.43 0.32
CA ASN A 95 -25.19 2.40 -0.33
C ASN A 95 -24.74 2.60 -1.79
N LYS A 96 -25.47 2.04 -2.74
CA LYS A 96 -25.14 2.12 -4.18
C LYS A 96 -25.04 3.55 -4.72
N LYS A 97 -25.71 4.54 -4.09
CA LYS A 97 -25.59 5.96 -4.49
C LYS A 97 -24.29 6.60 -4.02
N GLU A 98 -23.75 6.14 -2.90
CA GLU A 98 -22.51 6.66 -2.31
C GLU A 98 -21.27 5.89 -2.79
N PHE A 99 -21.44 4.61 -3.13
CA PHE A 99 -20.33 3.75 -3.54
C PHE A 99 -20.43 3.32 -5.00
N SER A 100 -19.56 3.90 -5.83
CA SER A 100 -19.16 3.28 -7.09
C SER A 100 -18.13 2.18 -6.81
N ILE A 101 -18.52 1.12 -6.11
CA ILE A 101 -17.59 0.06 -5.63
C ILE A 101 -16.69 -0.52 -6.71
N ASN A 102 -17.21 -0.70 -7.92
CA ASN A 102 -16.45 -1.26 -9.03
C ASN A 102 -15.32 -0.32 -9.43
N ARG A 103 -15.60 1.00 -9.48
CA ARG A 103 -14.60 2.03 -9.72
C ARG A 103 -13.59 2.08 -8.57
N LEU A 104 -14.04 2.02 -7.32
CA LEU A 104 -13.15 2.08 -6.16
C LEU A 104 -12.19 0.88 -6.12
N ARG A 105 -12.69 -0.34 -6.31
CA ARG A 105 -11.85 -1.55 -6.39
C ARG A 105 -10.90 -1.51 -7.60
N GLN A 106 -11.31 -0.92 -8.73
CA GLN A 106 -10.44 -0.75 -9.90
C GLN A 106 -9.25 0.17 -9.63
N ILE A 107 -9.38 1.15 -8.74
CA ILE A 107 -8.23 2.01 -8.36
C ILE A 107 -7.12 1.14 -7.78
N TYR A 108 -7.45 0.26 -6.82
CA TYR A 108 -6.49 -0.61 -6.15
C TYR A 108 -6.00 -1.80 -7.00
N ASN A 109 -6.81 -2.26 -7.97
CA ASN A 109 -6.47 -3.36 -8.86
C ASN A 109 -5.93 -2.93 -10.23
N CYS A 110 -5.54 -1.67 -10.42
CA CYS A 110 -5.08 -1.23 -11.73
C CYS A 110 -3.67 -1.76 -12.05
N THR A 111 -3.49 -2.23 -13.27
CA THR A 111 -2.17 -2.63 -13.78
C THR A 111 -1.43 -1.39 -14.23
N TYR A 112 -0.43 -0.97 -13.48
CA TYR A 112 0.44 0.13 -13.87
C TYR A 112 1.41 -0.31 -14.98
N SER A 113 1.66 0.58 -15.95
CA SER A 113 2.70 0.39 -16.96
C SER A 113 4.06 0.17 -16.29
N LYS A 114 4.86 -0.77 -16.79
CA LYS A 114 6.23 -0.97 -16.31
C LYS A 114 7.06 0.29 -16.54
N HIS A 115 7.86 0.68 -15.56
CA HIS A 115 8.76 1.81 -15.69
C HIS A 115 10.20 1.30 -15.84
N LYS A 116 11.05 2.03 -16.56
CA LYS A 116 12.47 1.68 -16.67
C LYS A 116 13.19 2.14 -15.41
N VAL A 117 13.51 1.20 -14.52
CA VAL A 117 14.38 1.48 -13.36
C VAL A 117 15.83 1.58 -13.86
N ARG A 118 16.50 2.70 -13.56
CA ARG A 118 17.94 2.89 -13.83
C ARG A 118 18.69 2.87 -12.51
N TRP A 119 19.65 1.97 -12.40
CA TRP A 119 20.59 1.92 -11.29
C TRP A 119 21.85 2.70 -11.67
N PHE A 120 22.36 3.53 -10.76
CA PHE A 120 23.59 4.28 -10.96
C PHE A 120 24.63 3.84 -9.94
N SER A 121 25.87 3.65 -10.39
CA SER A 121 27.02 3.41 -9.51
C SER A 121 27.83 4.70 -9.40
N ILE A 122 28.02 5.20 -8.19
CA ILE A 122 28.97 6.29 -7.94
C ILE A 122 30.37 5.69 -7.84
N LYS A 123 31.32 6.19 -8.64
CA LYS A 123 32.74 5.86 -8.51
C LYS A 123 33.40 6.92 -7.63
N ALA A 124 33.97 6.51 -6.51
CA ALA A 124 34.81 7.40 -5.71
C ALA A 124 36.08 7.75 -6.51
N ASN A 125 36.37 9.04 -6.67
CA ASN A 125 37.72 9.51 -7.00
C ASN A 125 38.40 9.94 -5.70
N GLU A 126 39.73 9.85 -5.66
CA GLU A 126 40.58 10.06 -4.46
C GLU A 126 40.43 11.45 -3.81
N LYS A 127 39.76 12.41 -4.46
CA LYS A 127 39.38 13.70 -3.87
C LYS A 127 37.94 13.65 -3.36
N PHE A 128 37.80 13.39 -2.07
CA PHE A 128 36.54 13.51 -1.33
C PHE A 128 36.17 14.99 -1.16
N ASP A 129 35.52 15.58 -2.18
CA ASP A 129 34.68 16.76 -2.01
C ASP A 129 33.22 16.32 -2.17
N MET A 130 32.47 16.29 -1.06
CA MET A 130 31.09 15.77 -0.99
C MET A 130 30.05 16.50 -1.87
N LEU A 131 30.43 17.57 -2.58
CA LEU A 131 29.52 18.49 -3.24
C LEU A 131 29.55 18.47 -4.78
N GLU A 132 30.50 17.77 -5.43
CA GLU A 132 30.60 17.75 -6.90
C GLU A 132 30.49 16.33 -7.48
N TYR A 133 29.41 15.62 -7.19
CA TYR A 133 29.05 14.47 -8.00
C TYR A 133 28.41 14.94 -9.31
N SER A 134 29.20 14.94 -10.39
CA SER A 134 28.64 14.94 -11.74
C SER A 134 28.07 13.54 -12.02
N ILE A 135 26.75 13.39 -11.83
CA ILE A 135 26.02 12.17 -12.21
C ILE A 135 26.14 12.03 -13.73
N LYS A 136 27.07 11.19 -14.20
CA LYS A 136 27.12 10.79 -15.61
C LYS A 136 26.04 9.74 -15.84
N ILE A 137 24.98 10.16 -16.52
CA ILE A 137 23.97 9.26 -17.09
C ILE A 137 24.63 8.56 -18.28
N LEU A 138 24.92 7.25 -18.14
CA LEU A 138 25.26 6.37 -19.26
C LEU A 138 23.99 5.93 -20.00
#